data_AF-A0A544UTD5-F1
#
_entry.id   AF-A0A544UTD5-F1
#
_cell.length_a   1.000
_cell.length_b   1.000
_cell.length_c   1.000
_cell.angle_alpha   90.00
_cell.angle_beta   90.00
_cell.angle_gamma   90.00
#
_symmetry.space_group_name_H-M   'P 1'
#
loop_
_entity.id
_entity.type
_entity.pdbx_description
1 polymer ?
#
loop_
_entity_poly.entity_id
_entity_poly.type
_entity_poly.pdbx_seq_one_letter_code
_entity_poly.pdbx_strand_id
1 'polypeptide(L)'
;MNQFKEDVLNELRDVKLTDEKKQAIAQKAYNKTKQRRSSPWQYRVVLATFTIFVIGFSYLLSHNKNSGSHQAASLQQEADTWSILTFLQNDFVKGILLFSFLVGVSSIVKLVLIKKGYGLPVCIECGETWSEKQSRKMYRKNGQLECPYCGKKQYRTKKSMQIGGILAFPVPFISFMHFVFNNITIGIIFFIVGVLIYYRQLAPYVFDLQENDPTNDPLW
;
A
#
# COMPACT_ATOMS: atom_id res chain seq x y z
N MET A 1 14.83 5.09 47.72
CA MET A 1 14.11 4.18 46.79
C MET A 1 12.64 4.54 46.57
N ASN A 2 11.99 5.29 47.48
CA ASN A 2 10.59 5.70 47.30
C ASN A 2 10.40 6.93 46.38
N GLN A 3 11.31 7.91 46.41
CA GLN A 3 11.26 9.10 45.55
C GLN A 3 11.25 8.77 44.05
N PHE A 4 12.17 7.91 43.60
CA PHE A 4 12.21 7.48 42.20
C PHE A 4 10.91 6.81 41.74
N LYS A 5 10.28 6.02 42.62
CA LYS A 5 9.01 5.37 42.33
C LYS A 5 7.88 6.38 42.21
N GLU A 6 7.88 7.42 43.04
CA GLU A 6 6.89 8.50 43.02
C GLU A 6 7.06 9.41 41.80
N ASP A 7 8.30 9.76 41.44
CA ASP A 7 8.62 10.56 40.25
C ASP A 7 8.23 9.82 38.98
N VAL A 8 8.57 8.52 38.86
CA VAL A 8 8.14 7.68 37.74
C VAL A 8 6.62 7.52 37.70
N LEU A 9 5.94 7.45 38.85
CA LEU A 9 4.47 7.38 38.87
C LEU A 9 3.81 8.70 38.48
N ASN A 10 4.46 9.84 38.74
CA ASN A 10 4.01 11.16 38.30
C ASN A 10 4.25 11.37 36.79
N GLU A 11 5.40 10.97 36.25
CA GLU A 11 5.71 10.95 34.81
C GLU A 11 4.96 9.85 34.02
N LEU A 12 4.31 8.91 34.72
CA LEU A 12 3.39 7.97 34.10
C LEU A 12 1.94 8.47 34.16
N ARG A 13 1.64 9.51 34.95
CA ARG A 13 0.27 10.05 35.13
C ARG A 13 -0.09 11.03 34.02
N ASP A 14 0.83 11.88 33.63
CA ASP A 14 0.81 12.74 32.44
C ASP A 14 0.82 11.93 31.13
N VAL A 15 1.53 10.80 31.07
CA VAL A 15 1.51 9.88 29.91
C VAL A 15 0.24 9.00 29.88
N LYS A 16 -0.41 8.78 31.03
CA LYS A 16 -1.68 8.04 31.09
C LYS A 16 -2.82 8.90 30.58
N LEU A 17 -3.33 8.51 29.40
CA LEU A 17 -4.64 8.92 28.90
C LEU A 17 -5.66 8.99 30.06
N THR A 18 -6.26 10.16 30.28
CA THR A 18 -7.31 10.39 31.28
C THR A 18 -8.44 9.37 31.09
N ASP A 19 -9.08 8.94 32.19
CA ASP A 19 -10.08 7.88 32.14
C ASP A 19 -11.29 8.25 31.25
N GLU A 20 -11.63 9.54 31.19
CA GLU A 20 -12.60 10.08 30.24
C GLU A 20 -12.17 9.89 28.78
N LYS A 21 -10.90 10.15 28.46
CA LYS A 21 -10.35 9.91 27.11
C LYS A 21 -10.34 8.42 26.77
N LYS A 22 -10.03 7.54 27.72
CA LYS A 22 -10.10 6.08 27.51
C LYS A 22 -11.52 5.63 27.19
N GLN A 23 -12.52 6.14 27.92
CA GLN A 23 -13.92 5.83 27.67
C GLN A 23 -14.40 6.35 26.31
N ALA A 24 -14.00 7.57 25.92
CA ALA A 24 -14.30 8.12 24.60
C ALA A 24 -13.69 7.29 23.46
N ILE A 25 -12.43 6.83 23.61
CA ILE A 25 -11.76 5.94 22.65
C ILE A 25 -12.48 4.59 22.56
N ALA A 26 -12.87 4.01 23.70
CA ALA A 26 -13.58 2.73 23.76
C ALA A 26 -14.96 2.79 23.07
N GLN A 27 -15.75 3.84 23.34
CA GLN A 27 -17.05 4.04 22.69
C GLN A 27 -16.92 4.23 21.18
N LYS A 28 -15.90 4.96 20.73
CA LYS A 28 -15.63 5.19 19.31
C LYS A 28 -15.21 3.90 18.60
N ALA A 29 -14.39 3.06 19.24
CA ALA A 29 -14.01 1.74 18.72
C ALA A 29 -15.22 0.80 18.58
N TYR A 30 -16.13 0.81 19.57
CA TYR A 30 -17.37 0.05 19.53
C TYR A 30 -18.26 0.46 18.34
N ASN A 31 -18.48 1.77 18.16
CA ASN A 31 -19.29 2.30 17.06
C ASN A 31 -18.71 1.98 15.67
N LYS A 32 -17.38 2.02 15.52
CA LYS A 32 -16.69 1.68 14.26
C LYS A 32 -16.81 0.19 13.90
N THR A 33 -16.90 -0.67 14.92
CA THR A 33 -17.08 -2.12 14.75
C THR A 33 -18.50 -2.43 14.27
N LYS A 34 -19.51 -1.72 14.81
CA LYS A 34 -20.90 -1.83 14.37
C LYS A 34 -21.10 -1.42 12.90
N GLN A 35 -20.34 -0.43 12.43
CA GLN A 35 -20.37 0.05 11.04
C GLN A 35 -19.67 -0.89 10.04
N ARG A 36 -18.81 -1.81 10.52
CA ARG A 36 -18.07 -2.80 9.71
C ARG A 36 -18.81 -4.12 9.49
N ARG A 37 -20.13 -4.20 9.78
CA ARG A 37 -20.93 -5.35 9.31
C ARG A 37 -20.83 -5.41 7.77
N SER A 38 -20.34 -6.55 7.29
CA SER A 38 -19.92 -6.80 5.91
C SER A 38 -20.96 -6.32 4.90
N SER A 39 -20.53 -5.45 4.00
CA SER A 39 -21.37 -4.94 2.93
C SER A 39 -21.69 -6.07 1.93
N PRO A 40 -22.96 -6.26 1.52
CA PRO A 40 -23.37 -7.27 0.55
C PRO A 40 -22.73 -7.11 -0.85
N TRP A 41 -21.95 -6.04 -1.07
CA TRP A 41 -21.20 -5.79 -2.29
C TRP A 41 -20.06 -6.77 -2.56
N GLN A 42 -19.41 -7.31 -1.52
CA GLN A 42 -18.28 -8.23 -1.72
C GLN A 42 -18.72 -9.52 -2.42
N TYR A 43 -19.92 -10.03 -2.11
CA TYR A 43 -20.46 -11.22 -2.78
C TYR A 43 -20.82 -10.95 -4.25
N ARG A 44 -21.39 -9.77 -4.55
CA ARG A 44 -21.78 -9.40 -5.92
C ARG A 44 -20.59 -9.29 -6.86
N VAL A 45 -19.48 -8.71 -6.39
CA VAL A 45 -18.26 -8.59 -7.20
C VAL A 45 -17.63 -9.95 -7.46
N VAL A 46 -17.54 -10.81 -6.44
CA VAL A 46 -16.99 -12.17 -6.58
C VAL A 46 -17.81 -13.00 -7.56
N LEU A 47 -19.15 -12.92 -7.48
CA LEU A 47 -20.06 -13.63 -8.39
C LEU A 47 -19.92 -13.15 -9.83
N ALA A 48 -19.81 -11.83 -10.05
CA ALA A 48 -19.60 -11.27 -11.39
C ALA A 48 -18.25 -11.71 -11.99
N THR A 49 -17.18 -11.73 -11.20
CA THR A 49 -15.86 -12.19 -11.68
C THR A 49 -15.86 -13.69 -11.99
N PHE A 50 -16.53 -14.50 -11.16
CA PHE A 50 -16.61 -15.94 -11.38
C PHE A 50 -17.45 -16.29 -12.61
N THR A 51 -18.57 -15.60 -12.83
CA THR A 51 -19.43 -15.82 -14.00
C THR A 51 -18.73 -15.47 -15.31
N ILE A 52 -18.01 -14.34 -15.37
CA ILE A 52 -17.20 -13.98 -16.55
C ILE A 52 -16.12 -15.03 -16.80
N PHE A 53 -15.45 -15.52 -15.75
CA PHE A 53 -14.42 -16.53 -15.88
C PHE A 53 -14.97 -17.87 -16.40
N VAL A 54 -16.11 -18.34 -15.87
CA VAL A 54 -16.77 -19.57 -16.34
C VAL A 54 -17.19 -19.44 -17.81
N ILE A 55 -17.81 -18.31 -18.20
CA ILE A 55 -18.22 -18.08 -19.59
C ILE A 55 -16.99 -18.07 -20.52
N GLY A 56 -15.92 -17.35 -20.15
CA GLY A 56 -14.68 -17.29 -20.93
C GLY A 56 -14.01 -18.66 -21.05
N PHE A 57 -13.97 -19.43 -19.96
CA PHE A 57 -13.37 -20.76 -19.95
C PHE A 57 -14.20 -21.77 -20.75
N SER A 58 -15.53 -21.72 -20.66
CA SER A 58 -16.43 -22.54 -21.47
C SER A 58 -16.33 -22.20 -22.96
N TYR A 59 -16.16 -20.93 -23.32
CA TYR A 59 -15.94 -20.52 -24.70
C TYR A 59 -14.64 -21.09 -25.28
N LEU A 60 -13.54 -21.02 -24.51
CA LEU A 60 -12.25 -21.61 -24.91
C LEU A 60 -12.34 -23.15 -25.08
N LEU A 61 -13.02 -23.83 -24.16
CA LEU A 61 -13.25 -25.29 -24.25
C LEU A 61 -14.11 -25.69 -25.46
N SER A 62 -15.10 -24.87 -25.80
CA SER A 62 -15.98 -25.15 -26.95
C SER A 62 -15.25 -24.95 -28.28
N HIS A 63 -14.37 -23.94 -28.38
CA HIS A 63 -13.57 -23.71 -29.57
C HIS A 63 -12.51 -24.81 -29.83
N ASN A 64 -12.02 -25.46 -28.78
CA ASN A 64 -10.99 -26.51 -28.91
C ASN A 64 -11.56 -27.89 -29.34
N LYS A 65 -12.89 -28.02 -29.45
CA LYS A 65 -13.54 -29.29 -29.83
C LYS A 65 -13.59 -29.55 -31.34
N ASN A 66 -13.26 -28.55 -32.17
CA ASN A 66 -13.24 -28.66 -33.63
C ASN A 66 -11.85 -28.92 -34.24
N SER A 67 -10.79 -29.00 -33.44
CA SER A 67 -9.42 -29.26 -33.89
C SER A 67 -9.02 -30.71 -33.63
N GLY A 68 -9.50 -31.61 -34.48
CA GLY A 68 -8.96 -32.97 -34.58
C GLY A 68 -7.57 -32.94 -35.22
N SER A 69 -6.51 -33.08 -34.42
CA SER A 69 -5.28 -33.83 -34.75
C SER A 69 -4.18 -33.54 -33.71
N HIS A 70 -3.70 -34.59 -33.04
CA HIS A 70 -2.60 -34.50 -32.07
C HIS A 70 -1.22 -34.16 -32.69
N GLN A 71 -1.14 -33.95 -34.01
CA GLN A 71 0.06 -33.50 -34.72
C GLN A 71 0.06 -32.00 -35.06
N ALA A 72 -1.10 -31.33 -35.06
CA ALA A 72 -1.15 -29.87 -35.19
C ALA A 72 -0.79 -29.16 -33.87
N ALA A 73 -0.94 -29.83 -32.73
CA ALA A 73 -0.66 -29.24 -31.42
C ALA A 73 0.81 -28.85 -31.23
N SER A 74 1.79 -29.61 -31.74
CA SER A 74 3.21 -29.25 -31.60
C SER A 74 3.65 -28.11 -32.53
N LEU A 75 3.17 -28.08 -33.78
CA LEU A 75 3.43 -26.98 -34.72
C LEU A 75 2.72 -25.68 -34.30
N GLN A 76 1.49 -25.80 -33.82
CA GLN A 76 0.75 -24.66 -33.28
C GLN A 76 1.38 -24.16 -31.98
N GLN A 77 1.86 -25.05 -31.12
CA GLN A 77 2.53 -24.67 -29.87
C GLN A 77 3.87 -23.97 -30.12
N GLU A 78 4.63 -24.35 -31.15
CA GLU A 78 5.81 -23.58 -31.57
C GLU A 78 5.40 -22.20 -32.14
N ALA A 79 4.42 -22.14 -33.06
CA ALA A 79 3.94 -20.89 -33.63
C ALA A 79 3.36 -19.93 -32.57
N ASP A 80 2.58 -20.45 -31.63
CA ASP A 80 2.02 -19.70 -30.51
C ASP A 80 3.13 -19.23 -29.55
N THR A 81 4.17 -20.04 -29.32
CA THR A 81 5.34 -19.63 -28.51
C THR A 81 6.09 -18.47 -29.17
N TRP A 82 6.31 -18.51 -30.48
CA TRP A 82 6.89 -17.39 -31.23
C TRP A 82 5.99 -16.15 -31.21
N SER A 83 4.66 -16.33 -31.27
CA SER A 83 3.69 -15.22 -31.17
C SER A 83 3.71 -14.53 -29.80
N ILE A 84 3.90 -15.29 -28.72
CA ILE A 84 3.97 -14.76 -27.35
C ILE A 84 5.31 -14.05 -27.13
N LEU A 85 6.42 -14.62 -27.62
CA LEU A 85 7.75 -13.99 -27.53
C LEU A 85 7.83 -12.69 -28.32
N THR A 86 7.25 -12.66 -29.52
CA THR A 86 7.21 -11.46 -30.36
C THR A 86 6.32 -10.37 -29.74
N PHE A 87 5.20 -10.74 -29.11
CA PHE A 87 4.38 -9.80 -28.34
C PHE A 87 5.14 -9.21 -27.14
N LEU A 88 5.90 -10.03 -26.41
CA LEU A 88 6.77 -9.60 -25.31
C LEU A 88 7.96 -8.74 -25.77
N GLN A 89 8.28 -8.73 -27.05
CA GLN A 89 9.34 -7.90 -27.63
C GLN A 89 8.92 -6.42 -27.73
N ASN A 90 7.62 -6.14 -27.74
CA ASN A 90 7.07 -4.79 -27.77
C ASN A 90 7.30 -4.07 -26.43
N ASP A 91 7.99 -2.94 -26.47
CA ASP A 91 8.29 -2.13 -25.29
C ASP A 91 7.02 -1.62 -24.57
N PHE A 92 5.91 -1.40 -25.28
CA PHE A 92 4.65 -1.04 -24.63
C PHE A 92 4.09 -2.18 -23.78
N VAL A 93 4.19 -3.42 -24.27
CA VAL A 93 3.74 -4.61 -23.54
C VAL A 93 4.59 -4.81 -22.29
N LYS A 94 5.92 -4.74 -22.43
CA LYS A 94 6.85 -4.76 -21.29
C LYS A 94 6.53 -3.66 -20.28
N GLY A 95 6.19 -2.46 -20.75
CA GLY A 95 5.81 -1.32 -19.93
C GLY A 95 4.53 -1.56 -19.13
N ILE A 96 3.50 -2.09 -19.79
CA ILE A 96 2.22 -2.45 -19.14
C ILE A 96 2.43 -3.56 -18.11
N LEU A 97 3.25 -4.58 -18.41
CA LEU A 97 3.58 -5.65 -17.48
C LEU A 97 4.32 -5.12 -16.25
N LEU A 98 5.35 -4.29 -16.45
CA LEU A 98 6.10 -3.66 -15.36
C LEU A 98 5.19 -2.78 -14.49
N PHE A 99 4.33 -1.97 -15.11
CA PHE A 99 3.37 -1.14 -14.40
C PHE A 99 2.40 -1.99 -13.56
N SER A 100 1.83 -3.03 -14.17
CA SER A 100 0.89 -3.94 -13.50
C SER A 100 1.55 -4.67 -12.33
N PHE A 101 2.82 -5.07 -12.50
CA PHE A 101 3.62 -5.68 -11.44
C PHE A 101 3.82 -4.71 -10.26
N LEU A 102 4.24 -3.46 -10.51
CA LEU A 102 4.42 -2.46 -9.45
C LEU A 102 3.11 -2.16 -8.71
N VAL A 103 1.99 -2.05 -9.43
CA VAL A 103 0.66 -1.86 -8.83
C VAL A 103 0.24 -3.08 -8.00
N GLY A 104 0.46 -4.29 -8.52
CA GLY A 104 0.19 -5.55 -7.82
C GLY A 104 0.98 -5.67 -6.51
N VAL A 105 2.30 -5.47 -6.58
CA VAL A 105 3.19 -5.45 -5.40
C VAL A 105 2.74 -4.39 -4.41
N SER A 106 2.42 -3.17 -4.86
CA SER A 106 1.94 -2.11 -3.96
C SER A 106 0.67 -2.51 -3.22
N SER A 107 -0.26 -3.19 -3.90
CA SER A 107 -1.51 -3.65 -3.31
C SER A 107 -1.27 -4.76 -2.29
N ILE A 108 -0.36 -5.70 -2.58
CA ILE A 108 0.04 -6.77 -1.64
C ILE A 108 0.71 -6.16 -0.40
N VAL A 109 1.68 -5.27 -0.58
CA VAL A 109 2.37 -4.59 0.53
C VAL A 109 1.37 -3.82 1.38
N LYS A 110 0.42 -3.10 0.76
CA LYS A 110 -0.66 -2.41 1.47
C LYS A 110 -1.48 -3.36 2.33
N LEU A 111 -1.87 -4.52 1.79
CA LEU A 111 -2.62 -5.53 2.54
C LEU A 111 -1.80 -6.09 3.71
N VAL A 112 -0.51 -6.33 3.51
CA VAL A 112 0.41 -6.80 4.56
C VAL A 112 0.58 -5.76 5.66
N LEU A 113 0.74 -4.48 5.30
CA LEU A 113 0.84 -3.38 6.26
C LEU A 113 -0.42 -3.30 7.12
N ILE A 114 -1.61 -3.34 6.49
CA ILE A 114 -2.90 -3.32 7.21
C ILE A 114 -3.02 -4.52 8.16
N LYS A 115 -2.62 -5.73 7.73
CA LYS A 115 -2.62 -6.92 8.59
C LYS A 115 -1.66 -6.82 9.78
N LYS A 116 -0.51 -6.15 9.61
CA LYS A 116 0.47 -5.90 10.68
C LYS A 116 0.07 -4.77 11.62
N GLY A 117 -1.11 -4.16 11.43
CA GLY A 117 -1.61 -3.07 12.27
C GLY A 117 -1.16 -1.67 11.83
N TYR A 118 -0.46 -1.55 10.70
CA TYR A 118 -0.16 -0.23 10.13
C TYR A 118 -1.44 0.35 9.53
N GLY A 119 -1.89 1.45 10.14
CA GLY A 119 -3.14 2.12 9.81
C GLY A 119 -2.92 3.54 9.31
N LEU A 120 -4.03 4.27 9.18
CA LEU A 120 -3.94 5.72 9.02
C LEU A 120 -3.42 6.34 10.33
N PRO A 121 -2.63 7.42 10.26
CA PRO A 121 -2.07 8.07 11.43
C PRO A 121 -3.18 8.60 12.34
N VAL A 122 -2.97 8.45 13.65
CA VAL A 122 -3.86 8.94 14.69
C VAL A 122 -3.14 10.08 15.41
N CYS A 123 -3.84 11.19 15.61
CA CYS A 123 -3.34 12.27 16.42
C CYS A 123 -3.14 11.79 17.87
N ILE A 124 -1.95 11.94 18.43
CA ILE A 124 -1.64 11.52 19.81
C ILE A 124 -2.49 12.30 20.83
N GLU A 125 -2.73 13.57 20.52
CA GLU A 125 -3.32 14.53 21.43
C GLU A 125 -4.85 14.47 21.50
N CYS A 126 -5.50 14.44 20.32
CA CYS A 126 -6.96 14.40 20.21
C CYS A 126 -7.51 13.00 19.90
N GLY A 127 -6.67 12.01 19.59
CA GLY A 127 -7.10 10.66 19.24
C GLY A 127 -7.86 10.56 17.90
N GLU A 128 -7.89 11.62 17.10
CA GLU A 128 -8.60 11.63 15.83
C GLU A 128 -7.78 10.96 14.72
N THR A 129 -8.38 10.00 14.02
CA THR A 129 -7.77 9.33 12.88
C THR A 129 -7.81 10.24 11.67
N TRP A 130 -6.66 10.49 11.03
CA TRP A 130 -6.65 11.32 9.83
C TRP A 130 -7.24 10.57 8.64
N SER A 131 -7.94 11.31 7.78
CA SER A 131 -8.40 10.77 6.51
C SER A 131 -7.22 10.51 5.56
N GLU A 132 -7.36 9.54 4.66
CA GLU A 132 -6.31 9.18 3.70
C GLU A 132 -5.84 10.37 2.85
N LYS A 133 -6.74 11.30 2.52
CA LYS A 133 -6.40 12.54 1.79
C LYS A 133 -5.53 13.48 2.64
N GLN A 134 -5.88 13.67 3.92
CA GLN A 134 -5.09 14.48 4.85
C GLN A 134 -3.72 13.84 5.09
N SER A 135 -3.68 12.54 5.38
CA SER A 135 -2.43 11.80 5.60
C SER A 135 -1.49 11.89 4.41
N ARG A 136 -1.99 11.79 3.17
CA ARG A 136 -1.17 12.02 1.97
C ARG A 136 -0.63 13.44 1.86
N LYS A 137 -1.46 14.45 2.15
CA LYS A 137 -1.04 15.86 2.10
C LYS A 137 0.07 16.12 3.12
N MET A 138 -0.10 15.60 4.32
CA MET A 138 0.87 15.74 5.42
C MET A 138 2.13 14.88 5.19
N TYR A 139 2.00 13.72 4.55
CA TYR A 139 3.15 12.88 4.19
C TYR A 139 4.13 13.56 3.24
N ARG A 140 3.68 14.53 2.45
CA ARG A 140 4.59 15.33 1.60
C ARG A 140 5.32 16.44 2.37
N LYS A 141 4.82 16.85 3.52
CA LYS A 141 5.46 17.86 4.37
C LYS A 141 6.55 17.21 5.20
N ASN A 142 7.77 17.72 5.09
CA ASN A 142 8.87 17.34 5.95
C ASN A 142 8.85 18.17 7.24
N GLY A 143 9.29 17.57 8.35
CA GLY A 143 9.38 18.24 9.64
C GLY A 143 8.07 18.24 10.43
N GLN A 144 7.75 19.40 11.02
CA GLN A 144 6.63 19.60 11.92
C GLN A 144 5.28 19.53 11.20
N LEU A 145 4.37 18.72 11.72
CA LEU A 145 3.03 18.50 11.21
C LEU A 145 2.00 19.02 12.21
N GLU A 146 1.10 19.87 11.76
CA GLU A 146 0.00 20.36 12.59
C GLU A 146 -1.24 19.49 12.39
N CYS A 147 -1.84 19.06 13.49
CA CYS A 147 -3.08 18.30 13.43
C CYS A 147 -4.21 19.16 12.87
N PRO A 148 -4.95 18.71 11.83
CA PRO A 148 -6.03 19.49 11.24
C PRO A 148 -7.26 19.65 12.15
N TYR A 149 -7.32 18.91 13.26
CA TYR A 149 -8.45 18.94 14.20
C TYR A 149 -8.15 19.78 15.45
N CYS A 150 -6.98 19.60 16.08
CA CYS A 150 -6.62 20.28 17.32
C CYS A 150 -5.53 21.35 17.17
N GLY A 151 -4.93 21.51 16.00
CA GLY A 151 -3.86 22.49 15.74
C GLY A 151 -2.52 22.19 16.42
N LYS A 152 -2.44 21.16 17.26
CA LYS A 152 -1.19 20.79 17.94
C LYS A 152 -0.16 20.24 16.96
N LYS A 153 1.10 20.57 17.24
CA LYS A 153 2.28 20.19 16.47
C LYS A 153 2.72 18.77 16.83
N GLN A 154 3.06 17.99 15.82
CA GLN A 154 3.48 16.60 15.92
C GLN A 154 4.57 16.31 14.90
N TYR A 155 5.35 15.27 15.15
CA TYR A 155 6.49 14.88 14.35
C TYR A 155 6.35 13.43 13.89
N ARG A 156 7.15 13.06 12.90
CA ARG A 156 7.20 11.67 12.41
C ARG A 156 7.99 10.81 13.37
N THR A 157 7.56 9.57 13.59
CA THR A 157 8.40 8.62 14.33
C THR A 157 9.63 8.21 13.52
N LYS A 158 10.75 7.92 14.20
CA LYS A 158 11.96 7.39 13.55
C LYS A 158 11.68 6.13 12.76
N LYS A 159 10.90 5.21 13.34
CA LYS A 159 10.47 3.98 12.68
C LYS A 159 9.71 4.27 11.39
N SER A 160 8.82 5.26 11.40
CA SER A 160 8.10 5.69 10.19
C SER A 160 9.06 6.29 9.14
N MET A 161 10.08 7.05 9.56
CA MET A 161 11.11 7.56 8.65
C MET A 161 11.93 6.43 8.02
N GLN A 162 12.36 5.43 8.81
CA GLN A 162 13.09 4.26 8.31
C GLN A 162 12.25 3.44 7.32
N ILE A 163 10.98 3.15 7.63
CA ILE A 163 10.09 2.44 6.71
C ILE A 163 9.80 3.31 5.46
N GLY A 164 9.73 4.64 5.62
CA GLY A 164 9.68 5.58 4.50
C GLY A 164 10.89 5.49 3.58
N GLY A 165 12.09 5.29 4.14
CA GLY A 165 13.31 4.99 3.38
C GLY A 165 13.23 3.66 2.63
N ILE A 166 12.73 2.60 3.29
CA ILE A 166 12.49 1.29 2.64
C ILE A 166 11.46 1.41 1.51
N LEU A 167 10.46 2.28 1.66
CA LEU A 167 9.49 2.56 0.61
C LEU A 167 10.14 3.17 -0.65
N ALA A 168 11.35 3.72 -0.54
CA ALA A 168 12.12 4.19 -1.69
C ALA A 168 12.94 3.10 -2.41
N PHE A 169 12.84 1.85 -1.98
CA PHE A 169 13.51 0.71 -2.60
C PHE A 169 13.28 0.56 -4.11
N PRO A 170 12.12 0.91 -4.70
CA PRO A 170 11.97 0.85 -6.15
C PRO A 170 12.90 1.82 -6.89
N VAL A 171 13.24 2.98 -6.34
CA VAL A 171 13.90 4.08 -7.07
C VAL A 171 15.22 3.68 -7.76
N PRO A 172 16.16 2.96 -7.12
CA PRO A 172 17.40 2.52 -7.78
C PRO A 172 17.18 1.64 -9.02
N PHE A 173 16.00 0.99 -9.15
CA PHE A 173 15.72 0.12 -10.29
C PHE A 173 15.50 0.87 -11.61
N ILE A 174 15.38 2.20 -11.57
CA ILE A 174 15.31 3.02 -12.79
C ILE A 174 16.53 2.80 -13.68
N SER A 175 17.70 2.58 -13.09
CA SER A 175 18.93 2.33 -13.81
C SER A 175 18.88 1.04 -14.62
N PHE A 176 18.04 0.06 -14.25
CA PHE A 176 17.92 -1.20 -15.00
C PHE A 176 17.01 -1.11 -16.23
N MET A 177 16.33 0.02 -16.47
CA MET A 177 15.41 0.15 -17.60
C MET A 177 16.10 -0.04 -18.95
N HIS A 178 17.38 0.33 -19.07
CA HIS A 178 18.14 0.17 -20.31
C HIS A 178 18.41 -1.30 -20.69
N PHE A 179 18.36 -2.24 -19.73
CA PHE A 179 18.52 -3.66 -20.02
C PHE A 179 17.23 -4.33 -20.48
N VAL A 180 16.07 -3.78 -20.09
CA VAL A 180 14.76 -4.41 -20.30
C VAL A 180 14.07 -3.88 -21.57
N PHE A 181 14.23 -2.58 -21.85
CA PHE A 181 13.55 -1.89 -22.93
C PHE A 181 14.52 -1.52 -24.05
N ASN A 182 14.10 -1.72 -25.30
CA ASN A 182 14.88 -1.23 -26.44
C ASN A 182 14.77 0.30 -26.54
N ASN A 183 13.56 0.83 -26.34
CA ASN A 183 13.30 2.24 -26.16
C ASN A 183 13.27 2.60 -24.67
N ILE A 184 14.41 3.09 -24.18
CA ILE A 184 14.58 3.45 -22.77
C ILE A 184 13.57 4.51 -22.29
N THR A 185 13.16 5.45 -23.15
CA THR A 185 12.23 6.52 -22.79
C THR A 185 10.85 5.95 -22.42
N ILE A 186 10.37 4.97 -23.17
CA ILE A 186 9.10 4.28 -22.88
C ILE A 186 9.19 3.57 -21.53
N GLY A 187 10.28 2.82 -21.31
CA GLY A 187 10.52 2.12 -20.04
C GLY A 187 10.54 3.07 -18.84
N ILE A 188 11.26 4.19 -18.94
CA ILE A 188 11.34 5.22 -17.89
C ILE A 188 9.95 5.81 -17.59
N ILE A 189 9.14 6.13 -18.60
CA ILE A 189 7.80 6.71 -18.39
C ILE A 189 6.92 5.73 -17.60
N PHE A 190 6.81 4.47 -18.04
CA PHE A 190 6.02 3.46 -17.35
C PHE A 190 6.51 3.22 -15.91
N PHE A 191 7.83 3.20 -15.73
CA PHE A 191 8.44 3.04 -14.42
C PHE A 191 8.12 4.20 -13.47
N ILE A 192 8.31 5.45 -13.90
CA ILE A 192 8.01 6.63 -13.08
C ILE A 192 6.53 6.66 -12.71
N VAL A 193 5.64 6.45 -13.66
CA VAL A 193 4.18 6.42 -13.41
C VAL A 193 3.83 5.30 -12.42
N GLY A 194 4.41 4.11 -12.58
CA GLY A 194 4.24 2.98 -11.66
C GLY A 194 4.71 3.31 -10.24
N VAL A 195 5.90 3.88 -10.10
CA VAL A 195 6.46 4.30 -8.80
C VAL A 195 5.62 5.39 -8.14
N LEU A 196 5.11 6.37 -8.91
CA LEU A 196 4.20 7.39 -8.38
C LEU A 196 2.92 6.80 -7.80
N ILE A 197 2.33 5.81 -8.49
CA ILE A 197 1.15 5.10 -7.97
C ILE A 197 1.50 4.27 -6.74
N TYR A 198 2.63 3.56 -6.77
CA TYR A 198 3.15 2.79 -5.63
C TYR A 198 3.26 3.68 -4.37
N TYR A 199 3.91 4.84 -4.47
CA TYR A 199 4.01 5.78 -3.36
C TYR A 199 2.65 6.33 -2.94
N ARG A 200 1.78 6.68 -3.89
CA ARG A 200 0.44 7.22 -3.58
C ARG A 200 -0.40 6.23 -2.77
N GLN A 201 -0.26 4.93 -3.03
CA GLN A 201 -1.01 3.89 -2.33
C GLN A 201 -0.48 3.60 -0.93
N LEU A 202 0.84 3.64 -0.74
CA LEU A 202 1.50 3.18 0.48
C LEU A 202 1.84 4.30 1.47
N ALA A 203 2.18 5.50 0.98
CA ALA A 203 2.55 6.66 1.79
C ALA A 203 1.65 6.92 3.01
N PRO A 204 0.30 6.93 2.90
CA PRO A 204 -0.54 7.27 4.06
C PRO A 204 -0.59 6.19 5.16
N TYR A 205 -0.10 4.98 4.90
CA TYR A 205 -0.16 3.84 5.85
C TYR A 205 1.17 3.55 6.54
N VAL A 206 2.27 4.07 6.00
CA VAL A 206 3.62 3.91 6.56
C VAL A 206 3.92 4.99 7.61
N PHE A 207 2.98 5.92 7.79
CA PHE A 207 3.18 7.13 8.55
C PHE A 207 2.66 7.03 9.98
N ASP A 208 3.53 7.26 10.96
CA ASP A 208 3.20 7.26 12.40
C ASP A 208 3.73 8.52 13.09
N LEU A 209 3.03 8.97 14.14
CA LEU A 209 3.20 10.28 14.77
C LEU A 209 3.82 10.15 16.18
N GLN A 210 4.68 11.10 16.56
CA GLN A 210 5.21 11.33 17.90
C GLN A 210 5.07 12.81 18.30
N GLU A 211 5.04 13.07 19.61
CA GLU A 211 4.95 14.44 20.15
C GLU A 211 6.29 15.16 20.12
N ASN A 212 7.35 14.47 20.54
CA ASN A 212 8.69 15.04 20.65
C ASN A 212 9.37 15.14 19.28
N ASP A 213 10.19 16.17 19.11
CA ASP A 213 10.98 16.37 17.90
C ASP A 213 12.11 15.33 17.82
N PRO A 214 12.12 14.43 16.82
CA PRO A 214 13.17 13.41 16.68
C PRO A 214 14.52 13.99 16.27
N THR A 215 14.61 15.28 15.92
CA THR A 215 15.82 15.87 15.30
C THR A 215 17.06 15.78 16.21
N ASN A 216 16.88 15.73 17.53
CA ASN A 216 17.99 15.64 18.49
C ASN A 216 18.36 14.21 18.89
N ASP A 217 17.56 13.21 18.54
CA ASP A 217 17.86 11.83 18.95
C ASP A 217 18.51 11.04 17.81
N PRO A 218 19.59 10.27 18.08
CA PRO A 218 20.28 9.49 17.05
C PRO A 218 19.35 8.50 16.34
N LEU A 219 19.52 8.32 15.02
CA LEU A 219 18.72 7.42 14.19
C LEU A 219 19.09 5.93 14.31
N TRP A 220 20.05 5.61 15.19
CA TRP A 220 20.58 4.29 15.50
C TRP A 220 20.17 3.85 16.91
#